data_AF-A0A524MRY3-F1
#
_entry.id   AF-A0A524MRY3-F1
#
_cell.length_a   1.000
_cell.length_b   1.000
_cell.length_c   1.000
_cell.angle_alpha   90.00
_cell.angle_beta   90.00
_cell.angle_gamma   90.00
#
_symmetry.space_group_name_H-M   'P 1'
#
loop_
_entity.id
_entity.type
_entity.pdbx_description
1 polymer ?
#
loop_
_entity_poly.entity_id
_entity_poly.type
_entity_poly.pdbx_seq_one_letter_code
_entity_poly.pdbx_strand_id
1 'polypeptide(L)'
;MAPRSTSRQCTRSAPNRSNGSRRAPRSTSSARRSPPPADCYIWGQTPDVTVTVRGMEIREAIRTNGTVRDFTQEPVDDATIASILDDARFAPSGGNRQPWRVAVVKDSTLRRELATLMQPVWDEYLETSMVGGTPFNVVDYVKPHDVTPNKANALLEHIDTIPVVLAVAANLANVAMMDAELDRKPVTGGASIYPFCWNLMLSA
;
A
#
# COMPACT_ATOMS: atom_id res chain seq x y z
N MET A 1 -65.57 -2.21 -0.75
CA MET A 1 -66.36 -3.22 -1.49
C MET A 1 -65.63 -4.55 -1.31
N ALA A 2 -66.07 -5.41 -0.39
CA ALA A 2 -65.54 -6.77 -0.21
C ALA A 2 -66.32 -7.74 -1.11
N PRO A 3 -65.80 -8.96 -1.44
CA PRO A 3 -65.93 -10.07 -0.49
C PRO A 3 -64.85 -11.20 -0.53
N ARG A 4 -64.65 -11.79 0.66
CA ARG A 4 -64.54 -13.23 1.04
C ARG A 4 -64.12 -14.28 -0.01
N SER A 5 -63.20 -15.19 0.36
CA SER A 5 -63.58 -16.60 0.64
C SER A 5 -62.44 -17.40 1.32
N THR A 6 -62.88 -18.34 2.14
CA THR A 6 -62.17 -19.22 3.09
C THR A 6 -62.01 -20.65 2.55
N SER A 7 -61.20 -21.44 3.26
CA SER A 7 -61.19 -22.92 3.38
C SER A 7 -60.21 -23.65 2.43
N ARG A 8 -59.52 -24.75 2.78
CA ARG A 8 -59.67 -25.81 3.79
C ARG A 8 -58.31 -26.52 3.98
N GLN A 9 -58.10 -27.07 5.18
CA GLN A 9 -57.00 -27.99 5.52
C GLN A 9 -57.32 -29.44 5.04
N CYS A 10 -56.26 -30.26 4.88
CA CYS A 10 -55.96 -31.45 5.71
C CYS A 10 -55.62 -32.78 4.98
N THR A 11 -54.77 -33.56 5.68
CA THR A 11 -54.38 -35.00 5.58
C THR A 11 -53.12 -35.30 4.73
N ARG A 12 -52.11 -36.05 5.20
CA ARG A 12 -52.09 -37.25 6.09
C ARG A 12 -50.87 -37.36 7.04
N SER A 13 -51.09 -38.12 8.11
CA SER A 13 -50.30 -38.56 9.28
C SER A 13 -49.03 -39.41 8.98
N ALA A 14 -47.88 -39.24 9.66
CA ALA A 14 -47.32 -39.83 10.92
C ALA A 14 -46.82 -41.30 10.82
N PRO A 15 -45.70 -41.75 11.46
CA PRO A 15 -45.54 -41.87 12.95
C PRO A 15 -44.11 -41.52 13.49
N ASN A 16 -43.93 -40.90 14.67
CA ASN A 16 -44.02 -41.35 16.09
C ASN A 16 -42.73 -41.99 16.67
N ARG A 17 -42.26 -41.41 17.79
CA ARG A 17 -41.56 -41.95 18.99
C ARG A 17 -40.51 -40.93 19.46
N SER A 18 -40.35 -40.56 20.73
CA SER A 18 -41.04 -40.82 21.99
C SER A 18 -40.28 -40.03 23.06
N ASN A 19 -40.99 -39.54 24.09
CA ASN A 19 -40.60 -39.30 25.49
C ASN A 19 -39.09 -39.27 25.84
N GLY A 20 -38.58 -38.33 26.61
CA GLY A 20 -39.19 -37.69 27.77
C GLY A 20 -38.09 -37.39 28.79
N SER A 21 -38.32 -36.36 29.57
CA SER A 21 -37.49 -35.78 30.64
C SER A 21 -36.58 -36.74 31.42
N ARG A 22 -35.37 -36.26 31.79
CA ARG A 22 -34.92 -36.13 33.19
C ARG A 22 -33.57 -35.42 33.26
N ARG A 23 -33.50 -34.36 34.09
CA ARG A 23 -32.26 -33.69 34.52
C ARG A 23 -31.38 -34.67 35.29
N ALA A 24 -30.08 -34.66 35.00
CA ALA A 24 -29.02 -35.30 35.79
C ALA A 24 -28.09 -34.21 36.40
N PRO A 25 -27.37 -34.51 37.49
CA PRO A 25 -26.87 -33.51 38.44
C PRO A 25 -25.59 -32.82 37.98
N ARG A 26 -25.38 -31.57 38.43
CA ARG A 26 -24.13 -30.83 38.24
C ARG A 26 -23.05 -31.44 39.13
N SER A 27 -22.06 -32.11 38.54
CA SER A 27 -20.80 -32.44 39.19
C SER A 27 -19.83 -31.26 39.06
N THR A 28 -19.46 -30.65 40.18
CA THR A 28 -18.32 -29.74 40.27
C THR A 28 -17.03 -30.55 40.29
N SER A 29 -16.29 -30.57 39.17
CA SER A 29 -14.87 -30.92 39.17
C SER A 29 -14.07 -29.75 38.60
N SER A 30 -13.44 -28.97 39.48
CA SER A 30 -12.40 -28.00 39.10
C SER A 30 -11.13 -28.76 38.75
N ALA A 31 -11.07 -29.34 37.55
CA ALA A 31 -9.82 -29.81 36.99
C ALA A 31 -9.03 -28.58 36.53
N ARG A 32 -7.96 -28.23 37.25
CA ARG A 32 -6.93 -27.31 36.74
C ARG A 32 -6.43 -27.90 35.42
N ARG A 33 -6.70 -27.23 34.30
CA ARG A 33 -6.09 -27.60 33.02
C ARG A 33 -4.61 -27.30 33.12
N SER A 34 -3.77 -28.31 32.95
CA SER A 34 -2.33 -28.12 32.79
C SER A 34 -2.07 -27.26 31.55
N PRO A 35 -1.04 -26.38 31.56
CA PRO A 35 -0.62 -25.70 30.35
C PRO A 35 -0.17 -26.74 29.30
N PRO A 36 -0.33 -26.45 27.99
CA PRO A 36 0.16 -27.34 26.95
C PRO A 36 1.69 -27.49 27.03
N PRO A 37 2.25 -28.58 26.49
CA PRO A 37 3.71 -28.76 26.41
C PRO A 37 4.37 -27.58 25.70
N ALA A 38 5.61 -27.26 26.08
CA ALA A 38 6.39 -26.15 25.52
C ALA A 38 6.58 -26.24 23.99
N ASP A 39 6.33 -27.42 23.42
CA ASP A 39 6.53 -27.78 22.03
C ASP A 39 5.43 -27.22 21.09
N CYS A 40 4.35 -26.65 21.64
CA CYS A 40 3.27 -26.03 20.86
C CYS A 40 3.59 -24.63 20.32
N TYR A 41 4.79 -24.08 20.59
CA TYR A 41 5.28 -22.82 20.02
C TYR A 41 6.58 -23.02 19.23
N ILE A 42 6.62 -23.98 18.30
CA ILE A 42 7.69 -24.04 17.30
C ILE A 42 7.18 -23.42 16.01
N TRP A 43 7.45 -22.12 15.84
CA TRP A 43 7.46 -21.50 14.52
C TRP A 43 8.71 -22.00 13.78
N GLY A 44 8.51 -22.75 12.70
CA GLY A 44 9.51 -22.88 11.62
C GLY A 44 10.62 -23.93 11.79
N GLN A 45 10.28 -25.22 11.82
CA GLN A 45 11.21 -26.25 11.32
C GLN A 45 10.61 -26.96 10.11
N THR A 46 10.86 -26.41 8.92
CA THR A 46 10.74 -27.12 7.65
C THR A 46 12.09 -27.77 7.30
N PRO A 47 12.11 -29.00 6.77
CA PRO A 47 13.34 -29.65 6.35
C PRO A 47 14.03 -28.84 5.23
N ASP A 48 15.36 -28.83 5.30
CA ASP A 48 16.28 -28.11 4.42
C ASP A 48 16.17 -28.64 2.97
N VAL A 49 15.31 -27.99 2.18
CA VAL A 49 15.40 -28.04 0.72
C VAL A 49 16.13 -26.76 0.32
N THR A 50 17.43 -26.88 0.10
CA THR A 50 18.28 -25.77 -0.31
C THR A 50 17.99 -25.43 -1.78
N VAL A 51 16.97 -24.60 -2.01
CA VAL A 51 16.87 -23.84 -3.26
C VAL A 51 17.66 -22.55 -3.07
N THR A 52 18.94 -22.58 -3.42
CA THR A 52 19.77 -21.37 -3.40
C THR A 52 19.49 -20.56 -4.67
N VAL A 53 18.41 -19.79 -4.69
CA VAL A 53 18.47 -18.51 -5.42
C VAL A 53 19.27 -17.61 -4.49
N ARG A 54 20.53 -17.29 -4.84
CA ARG A 54 21.31 -16.30 -4.08
C ARG A 54 20.62 -14.94 -4.27
N GLY A 55 19.65 -14.65 -3.42
CA GLY A 55 19.11 -13.30 -3.25
C GLY A 55 20.19 -12.39 -2.67
N MET A 56 20.12 -11.12 -3.03
CA MET A 56 20.96 -10.08 -2.42
C MET A 56 20.64 -9.96 -0.92
N GLU A 57 21.66 -9.78 -0.08
CA GLU A 57 21.45 -9.51 1.33
C GLU A 57 20.77 -8.15 1.53
N ILE A 58 19.80 -8.05 2.44
CA ILE A 58 19.04 -6.80 2.65
C ILE A 58 19.94 -5.59 2.98
N ARG A 59 21.07 -5.82 3.67
CA ARG A 59 22.05 -4.77 3.98
C ARG A 59 22.76 -4.25 2.73
N GLU A 60 22.98 -5.12 1.75
CA GLU A 60 23.55 -4.74 0.46
C GLU A 60 22.51 -3.94 -0.32
N ALA A 61 21.30 -4.47 -0.50
CA ALA A 61 20.20 -3.81 -1.21
C ALA A 61 19.95 -2.38 -0.72
N ILE A 62 19.84 -2.18 0.59
CA ILE A 62 19.63 -0.84 1.18
C ILE A 62 20.79 0.12 0.89
N ARG A 63 22.03 -0.38 0.84
CA ARG A 63 23.23 0.46 0.67
C ARG A 63 23.57 0.73 -0.78
N THR A 64 23.17 -0.15 -1.69
CA THR A 64 23.43 -0.05 -3.12
C THR A 64 22.24 0.52 -3.89
N ASN A 65 21.07 0.64 -3.28
CA ASN A 65 19.92 1.32 -3.87
C ASN A 65 20.23 2.81 -4.08
N GLY A 66 20.49 3.18 -5.34
CA GLY A 66 20.87 4.52 -5.75
C GLY A 66 19.72 5.30 -6.41
N THR A 67 19.80 6.63 -6.39
CA THR A 67 18.88 7.47 -7.16
C THR A 67 19.36 7.61 -8.60
N VAL A 68 18.73 6.86 -9.51
CA VAL A 68 19.01 6.89 -10.96
C VAL A 68 18.13 7.95 -11.65
N ARG A 69 18.71 8.68 -12.61
CA ARG A 69 18.01 9.70 -13.41
C ARG A 69 18.09 9.47 -14.92
N ASP A 70 18.93 8.54 -15.36
CA ASP A 70 19.07 8.13 -16.76
C ASP A 70 18.66 6.66 -16.89
N PHE A 71 17.75 6.37 -17.82
CA PHE A 71 17.16 5.04 -17.99
C PHE A 71 17.41 4.52 -19.41
N THR A 72 17.55 3.20 -19.54
CA THR A 72 17.54 2.56 -20.85
C THR A 72 16.11 2.53 -21.41
N GLN A 73 15.98 2.35 -22.72
CA GLN A 73 14.69 2.13 -23.39
C GLN A 73 14.26 0.65 -23.36
N GLU A 74 14.93 -0.19 -22.56
CA GLU A 74 14.65 -1.62 -22.50
C GLU A 74 13.25 -1.84 -21.90
N PRO A 75 12.34 -2.54 -22.60
CA PRO A 75 10.99 -2.75 -22.10
C PRO A 75 10.97 -3.54 -20.79
N VAL A 76 10.15 -3.11 -19.83
CA VAL A 76 9.88 -3.86 -18.60
C VAL A 76 8.56 -4.61 -18.75
N ASP A 77 8.60 -5.93 -18.59
CA ASP A 77 7.42 -6.78 -18.72
C ASP A 77 6.43 -6.59 -17.55
N ASP A 78 5.16 -6.93 -17.79
CA ASP A 78 4.10 -6.76 -16.78
C ASP A 78 4.27 -7.68 -15.57
N ALA A 79 4.88 -8.85 -15.72
CA ALA A 79 5.08 -9.78 -14.61
C ALA A 79 6.13 -9.26 -13.64
N THR A 80 7.20 -8.66 -14.14
CA THR A 80 8.20 -7.95 -13.34
C THR A 80 7.56 -6.80 -12.56
N ILE A 81 6.78 -5.93 -13.23
CA ILE A 81 6.07 -4.82 -12.56
C ILE A 81 5.10 -5.34 -11.50
N ALA A 82 4.36 -6.41 -11.79
CA ALA A 82 3.43 -7.03 -10.85
C ALA A 82 4.15 -7.61 -9.62
N SER A 83 5.31 -8.26 -9.82
CA SER A 83 6.13 -8.79 -8.72
C SER A 83 6.62 -7.66 -7.80
N ILE A 84 7.12 -6.56 -8.39
CA ILE A 84 7.57 -5.38 -7.63
C ILE A 84 6.44 -4.78 -6.79
N LEU A 85 5.24 -4.68 -7.37
CA LEU A 85 4.06 -4.18 -6.66
C LEU A 85 3.59 -5.15 -5.56
N ASP A 86 3.71 -6.46 -5.77
CA ASP A 86 3.36 -7.48 -4.77
C ASP A 86 4.32 -7.42 -3.57
N ASP A 87 5.62 -7.25 -3.80
CA ASP A 87 6.60 -7.02 -2.73
C ASP A 87 6.32 -5.70 -2.01
N ALA A 88 6.04 -4.63 -2.75
CA ALA A 88 5.84 -3.30 -2.18
C ALA A 88 4.66 -3.22 -1.21
N ARG A 89 3.59 -3.99 -1.42
CA ARG A 89 2.39 -3.96 -0.55
C ARG A 89 2.65 -4.44 0.88
N PHE A 90 3.78 -5.11 1.14
CA PHE A 90 4.19 -5.51 2.49
C PHE A 90 4.74 -4.33 3.33
N ALA A 91 4.79 -3.13 2.77
CA ALA A 91 5.11 -1.93 3.52
C ALA A 91 4.14 -1.72 4.70
N PRO A 92 4.63 -1.24 5.86
CA PRO A 92 3.78 -0.96 7.00
C PRO A 92 2.80 0.17 6.65
N SER A 93 1.53 -0.01 7.04
CA SER A 93 0.51 1.03 6.92
C SER A 93 -0.39 1.07 8.16
N GLY A 94 -0.82 2.28 8.55
CA GLY A 94 -1.62 2.47 9.76
C GLY A 94 -2.92 1.66 9.69
N GLY A 95 -3.11 0.72 10.62
CA GLY A 95 -4.26 -0.20 10.62
C GLY A 95 -4.33 -1.09 9.37
N ASN A 96 -3.21 -1.35 8.70
CA ASN A 96 -3.12 -2.09 7.45
C ASN A 96 -4.06 -1.56 6.33
N ARG A 97 -4.26 -0.24 6.28
CA ARG A 97 -5.22 0.39 5.36
C ARG A 97 -4.76 0.42 3.91
N GLN A 98 -3.45 0.26 3.67
CA GLN A 98 -2.84 0.26 2.32
C GLN A 98 -3.39 1.38 1.42
N PRO A 99 -3.22 2.66 1.83
CA PRO A 99 -3.88 3.79 1.17
C PRO A 99 -3.33 4.09 -0.23
N TRP A 100 -2.22 3.48 -0.63
CA TRP A 100 -1.57 3.72 -1.92
C TRP A 100 -2.42 3.27 -3.12
N ARG A 101 -2.25 3.98 -4.22
CA ARG A 101 -2.71 3.65 -5.57
C ARG A 101 -1.54 3.86 -6.51
N VAL A 102 -1.34 2.94 -7.45
CA VAL A 102 -0.26 3.04 -8.43
C VAL A 102 -0.87 2.98 -9.82
N ALA A 103 -0.59 4.00 -10.62
CA ALA A 103 -0.84 3.95 -12.05
C ALA A 103 0.46 3.55 -12.76
N VAL A 104 0.39 2.47 -13.55
CA VAL A 104 1.49 2.00 -14.39
C VAL A 104 1.40 2.70 -15.74
N VAL A 105 2.28 3.68 -15.99
CA VAL A 105 2.22 4.55 -17.17
C VAL A 105 3.24 4.09 -18.22
N LYS A 106 2.76 3.28 -19.17
CA LYS A 106 3.55 2.78 -20.32
C LYS A 106 3.37 3.61 -21.59
N ASP A 107 2.27 4.35 -21.71
CA ASP A 107 2.00 5.21 -22.86
C ASP A 107 2.94 6.42 -22.87
N SER A 108 3.70 6.57 -23.95
CA SER A 108 4.72 7.62 -24.07
C SER A 108 4.11 9.02 -24.16
N THR A 109 2.93 9.16 -24.76
CA THR A 109 2.20 10.44 -24.83
C THR A 109 1.80 10.89 -23.44
N LEU A 110 1.21 10.00 -22.64
CA LEU A 110 0.83 10.28 -21.27
C LEU A 110 2.04 10.61 -20.39
N ARG A 111 3.19 9.95 -20.59
CA ARG A 111 4.44 10.35 -19.91
C ARG A 111 4.88 11.76 -20.30
N ARG A 112 4.77 12.16 -21.56
CA ARG A 112 5.10 13.53 -22.00
C ARG A 112 4.12 14.56 -21.45
N GLU A 113 2.84 14.21 -21.31
CA GLU A 113 1.85 15.04 -20.59
C GLU A 113 2.22 15.20 -19.11
N LEU A 114 2.65 14.12 -18.44
CA LEU A 114 3.17 14.21 -17.08
C LEU A 114 4.37 15.18 -16.99
N ALA A 115 5.32 15.13 -17.92
CA ALA A 115 6.42 16.11 -17.98
C ALA A 115 5.91 17.55 -18.08
N THR A 116 4.92 17.80 -18.92
CA THR A 116 4.31 19.13 -19.08
C THR A 116 3.69 19.63 -17.76
N LEU A 117 3.04 18.74 -17.01
CA LEU A 117 2.45 19.06 -15.70
C LEU A 117 3.50 19.24 -14.60
N MET A 118 4.64 18.55 -14.69
CA MET A 118 5.75 18.67 -13.73
C MET A 118 6.62 19.91 -13.98
N GLN A 119 6.68 20.41 -15.22
CA GLN A 119 7.57 21.50 -15.62
C GLN A 119 7.41 22.76 -14.75
N PRO A 120 6.21 23.30 -14.47
CA PRO A 120 6.07 24.50 -13.66
C PRO A 120 6.56 24.31 -12.21
N VAL A 121 6.40 23.09 -11.66
CA VAL A 121 6.89 22.75 -10.32
C VAL A 121 8.41 22.73 -10.29
N TRP A 122 9.04 22.21 -11.35
CA TRP A 122 10.49 22.25 -11.52
C TRP A 122 11.01 23.69 -11.70
N ASP A 123 10.30 24.51 -12.47
CA ASP A 123 10.66 25.90 -12.70
C ASP A 123 10.70 26.68 -11.37
N GLU A 124 9.65 26.53 -10.55
CA GLU A 124 9.55 27.10 -9.20
C GLU A 124 10.61 26.55 -8.24
N TYR A 125 10.90 25.25 -8.33
CA TYR A 125 11.93 24.59 -7.53
C TYR A 125 13.31 25.22 -7.76
N LEU A 126 13.71 25.35 -9.03
CA LEU A 126 15.01 25.92 -9.38
C LEU A 126 15.07 27.41 -9.09
N GLU A 127 14.01 28.16 -9.36
CA GLU A 127 13.94 29.59 -9.05
C GLU A 127 14.14 29.83 -7.54
N THR A 128 13.44 29.08 -6.70
CA THR A 128 13.60 29.14 -5.24
C THR A 128 15.04 28.85 -4.84
N SER A 129 15.66 27.83 -5.44
CA SER A 129 17.04 27.44 -5.15
C SER A 129 18.05 28.53 -5.57
N MET A 130 17.83 29.18 -6.71
CA MET A 130 18.72 30.21 -7.26
C MET A 130 18.79 31.47 -6.37
N VAL A 131 17.71 31.80 -5.67
CA VAL A 131 17.67 32.92 -4.70
C VAL A 131 18.07 32.50 -3.28
N GLY A 132 18.62 31.28 -3.11
CA GLY A 132 19.12 30.77 -1.83
C GLY A 132 18.05 30.20 -0.90
N GLY A 133 16.81 30.04 -1.38
CA GLY A 133 15.73 29.40 -0.62
C GLY A 133 15.78 27.88 -0.67
N THR A 134 15.05 27.23 0.24
CA THR A 134 14.76 25.80 0.16
C THR A 134 13.42 25.61 -0.55
N PRO A 135 13.37 24.91 -1.70
CA PRO A 135 12.12 24.68 -2.43
C PRO A 135 11.06 23.99 -1.57
N PHE A 136 9.84 24.53 -1.58
CA PHE A 136 8.67 23.99 -0.87
C PHE A 136 8.90 23.71 0.63
N ASN A 137 9.76 24.49 1.28
CA ASN A 137 10.05 24.37 2.70
C ASN A 137 8.78 24.42 3.57
N VAL A 138 8.67 23.56 4.57
CA VAL A 138 7.46 23.47 5.42
C VAL A 138 7.36 24.56 6.49
N VAL A 139 8.46 25.25 6.78
CA VAL A 139 8.60 26.27 7.84
C VAL A 139 8.47 27.68 7.28
N ASP A 140 9.31 28.04 6.31
CA ASP A 140 9.52 29.42 5.88
C ASP A 140 9.58 29.56 4.34
N TYR A 141 8.82 28.73 3.62
CA TYR A 141 8.78 28.80 2.17
C TYR A 141 8.24 30.14 1.67
N VAL A 142 9.07 30.83 0.88
CA VAL A 142 8.69 32.01 0.11
C VAL A 142 8.60 31.60 -1.34
N LYS A 143 7.38 31.61 -1.87
CA LYS A 143 7.15 31.36 -3.29
C LYS A 143 7.76 32.50 -4.11
N PRO A 144 8.59 32.21 -5.12
CA PRO A 144 9.11 33.25 -6.02
C PRO A 144 7.96 34.00 -6.71
N HIS A 145 8.06 35.34 -6.75
CA HIS A 145 7.08 36.19 -7.42
C HIS A 145 7.10 35.99 -8.94
N ASP A 146 8.31 35.93 -9.51
CA ASP A 146 8.54 35.71 -10.92
C ASP A 146 9.23 34.35 -11.09
N VAL A 147 8.57 33.43 -11.80
CA VAL A 147 9.13 32.11 -12.13
C VAL A 147 9.43 32.08 -13.61
N THR A 148 10.70 31.95 -13.98
CA THR A 148 11.08 31.79 -15.38
C THR A 148 10.64 30.41 -15.87
N PRO A 149 9.78 30.31 -16.89
CA PRO A 149 9.26 29.02 -17.35
C PRO A 149 10.31 28.22 -18.14
N ASN A 150 10.08 26.91 -18.26
CA ASN A 150 10.84 25.98 -19.11
C ASN A 150 12.32 25.86 -18.74
N LYS A 151 12.65 25.80 -17.45
CA LYS A 151 14.01 25.51 -17.00
C LYS A 151 14.38 24.07 -17.36
N ALA A 152 15.61 23.90 -17.86
CA ALA A 152 16.10 22.61 -18.36
C ALA A 152 15.99 21.50 -17.31
N ASN A 153 15.58 20.31 -17.76
CA ASN A 153 15.48 19.10 -16.95
C ASN A 153 15.54 17.87 -17.85
N ALA A 154 16.70 17.21 -17.87
CA ALA A 154 16.93 16.03 -18.72
C ALA A 154 15.89 14.92 -18.51
N LEU A 155 15.43 14.72 -17.27
CA LEU A 155 14.40 13.72 -16.98
C LEU A 155 13.06 14.09 -17.62
N LEU A 156 12.62 15.35 -17.51
CA LEU A 156 11.36 15.79 -18.09
C LEU A 156 11.43 15.85 -19.62
N GLU A 157 12.57 16.27 -20.17
CA GLU A 157 12.83 16.36 -21.60
C GLU A 157 12.75 14.99 -22.29
N HIS A 158 13.17 13.92 -21.59
CA HIS A 158 13.30 12.57 -22.15
C HIS A 158 12.42 11.53 -21.45
N ILE A 159 11.43 11.93 -20.65
CA ILE A 159 10.57 11.00 -19.89
C ILE A 159 9.82 10.01 -20.79
N ASP A 160 9.55 10.38 -22.04
CA ASP A 160 8.87 9.55 -23.03
C ASP A 160 9.70 8.31 -23.40
N THR A 161 11.02 8.40 -23.30
CA THR A 161 11.97 7.32 -23.56
C THR A 161 12.07 6.30 -22.44
N ILE A 162 11.65 6.65 -21.21
CA ILE A 162 11.64 5.74 -20.06
C ILE A 162 10.54 4.70 -20.29
N PRO A 163 10.81 3.39 -20.22
CA PRO A 163 9.86 2.35 -20.62
C PRO A 163 8.57 2.33 -19.79
N VAL A 164 8.64 2.71 -18.51
CA VAL A 164 7.50 2.76 -17.60
C VAL A 164 7.72 3.81 -16.50
N VAL A 165 6.66 4.54 -16.14
CA VAL A 165 6.62 5.41 -14.96
C VAL A 165 5.56 4.88 -14.00
N LEU A 166 5.92 4.67 -12.74
CA LEU A 166 4.98 4.34 -11.67
C LEU A 166 4.54 5.62 -10.97
N ALA A 167 3.33 6.10 -11.26
CA ALA A 167 2.76 7.24 -10.57
C ALA A 167 2.05 6.78 -9.29
N VAL A 168 2.66 7.11 -8.13
CA VAL A 168 2.14 6.73 -6.81
C VAL A 168 1.25 7.85 -6.26
N ALA A 169 0.03 7.49 -5.88
CA ALA A 169 -0.93 8.36 -5.23
C ALA A 169 -1.44 7.72 -3.93
N ALA A 170 -2.13 8.51 -3.11
CA ALA A 170 -2.76 8.04 -1.88
C ALA A 170 -4.25 8.36 -1.89
N ASN A 171 -5.09 7.39 -1.51
CA ASN A 171 -6.45 7.68 -1.11
C ASN A 171 -6.43 8.33 0.28
N LEU A 172 -6.57 9.66 0.32
CA LEU A 172 -6.47 10.44 1.55
C LEU A 172 -7.56 10.07 2.58
N ALA A 173 -8.70 9.52 2.15
CA ALA A 173 -9.73 9.02 3.07
C ALA A 173 -9.25 7.84 3.93
N ASN A 174 -8.17 7.18 3.53
CA ASN A 174 -7.57 6.04 4.23
C ASN A 174 -6.26 6.41 4.97
N VAL A 175 -5.90 7.69 5.03
CA VAL A 175 -4.71 8.18 5.73
C VAL A 175 -5.11 8.70 7.12
N ALA A 176 -4.54 8.12 8.17
CA ALA A 176 -4.73 8.59 9.54
C ALA A 176 -3.64 9.60 9.91
N MET A 177 -3.98 10.89 9.83
CA MET A 177 -3.07 11.98 10.17
C MET A 177 -3.23 12.34 11.65
N MET A 178 -2.51 11.63 12.51
CA MET A 178 -2.67 11.72 13.98
C MET A 178 -2.27 13.08 14.55
N ASP A 179 -1.54 13.88 13.78
CA ASP A 179 -1.07 15.22 14.15
C ASP A 179 -1.73 16.34 13.34
N ALA A 180 -2.89 16.08 12.73
CA ALA A 180 -3.64 17.05 11.92
C ALA A 180 -4.02 18.32 12.69
N GLU A 181 -4.36 18.19 13.98
CA GLU A 181 -4.88 19.27 14.83
C GLU A 181 -3.81 20.00 15.65
N LEU A 182 -2.53 19.69 15.44
CA LEU A 182 -1.45 20.38 16.14
C LEU A 182 -1.13 21.72 15.49
N ASP A 183 -0.67 22.69 16.29
CA ASP A 183 -0.20 24.00 15.82
C ASP A 183 1.22 23.92 15.19
N ARG A 184 1.36 22.99 14.25
CA ARG A 184 2.54 22.78 13.41
C ARG A 184 2.12 22.03 12.15
N LYS A 185 2.98 22.01 11.12
CA LYS A 185 2.70 21.21 9.91
C LYS A 185 2.60 19.71 10.27
N PRO A 186 1.61 18.97 9.72
CA PRO A 186 1.51 17.53 9.93
C PRO A 186 2.69 16.78 9.32
N VAL A 187 3.17 15.76 10.02
CA VAL A 187 4.29 14.90 9.60
C VAL A 187 3.78 13.48 9.31
N THR A 188 2.66 13.06 9.92
CA THR A 188 2.19 11.67 9.83
C THR A 188 1.47 11.32 8.53
N GLY A 189 1.02 12.31 7.74
CA GLY A 189 0.22 12.08 6.54
C GLY A 189 0.88 11.18 5.48
N GLY A 190 2.20 11.24 5.34
CA GLY A 190 2.96 10.40 4.40
C GLY A 190 3.49 9.09 4.97
N ALA A 191 3.30 8.83 6.27
CA ALA A 191 4.00 7.76 6.99
C ALA A 191 3.67 6.34 6.49
N SER A 192 2.51 6.14 5.84
CA SER A 192 2.15 4.86 5.20
C SER A 192 2.54 4.79 3.72
N ILE A 193 2.91 5.90 3.08
CA ILE A 193 3.20 5.96 1.64
C ILE A 193 4.70 5.84 1.38
N TYR A 194 5.54 6.55 2.14
CA TYR A 194 6.98 6.52 1.91
C TYR A 194 7.62 5.14 2.09
N PRO A 195 7.23 4.29 3.07
CA PRO A 195 7.73 2.92 3.14
C PRO A 195 7.31 2.06 1.94
N PHE A 196 6.11 2.29 1.39
CA PHE A 196 5.66 1.63 0.17
C PHE A 196 6.53 2.02 -1.02
N CYS A 197 6.82 3.31 -1.19
CA CYS A 197 7.76 3.77 -2.22
C CYS A 197 9.17 3.23 -2.01
N TRP A 198 9.62 3.09 -0.77
CA TRP A 198 10.92 2.49 -0.46
C TRP A 198 10.97 1.00 -0.87
N ASN A 199 9.92 0.23 -0.59
CA ASN A 199 9.86 -1.15 -1.04
C ASN A 199 9.80 -1.27 -2.57
N LEU A 200 9.11 -0.36 -3.28
CA LEU A 200 9.15 -0.31 -4.74
C LEU A 200 10.59 -0.19 -5.26
N MET A 201 11.38 0.70 -4.67
CA MET A 201 12.77 0.91 -5.08
C MET A 201 13.70 -0.24 -4.69
N LEU A 202 13.41 -0.96 -3.60
CA LEU A 202 14.22 -2.12 -3.20
C LEU A 202 13.93 -3.39 -4.00
N SER A 203 12.72 -3.51 -4.56
CA SER A 203 12.30 -4.67 -5.34
C SER A 203 12.57 -4.50 -6.86
N ALA A 204 12.64 -3.25 -7.34
CA ALA A 204 12.97 -2.92 -8.73
C ALA A 204 14.46 -3.12 -9.07
#